data_AF-A0A8J3YAT9-F1
#
_entry.id   AF-A0A8J3YAT9-F1
#
_cell.length_a   1.000
_cell.length_b   1.000
_cell.length_c   1.000
_cell.angle_alpha   90.00
_cell.angle_beta   90.00
_cell.angle_gamma   90.00
#
_symmetry.space_group_name_H-M   'P 1'
#
loop_
_entity.id
_entity.type
_entity.pdbx_description
1 polymer ?
#
loop_
_entity_poly.entity_id
_entity_poly.type
_entity_poly.pdbx_seq_one_letter_code
_entity_poly.pdbx_strand_id
1 'polypeptide(L)'
;MPVDPYGPYCREAVQAEVPHTGGTVTRNAPSRPSPARTWIGAGAVAAALLVAWGGTAFSQERPAAQAADPAAAPEAAYGTPDVPGTLVPPPGHVLSATAAAQGVQVYRCASGAWSLLEPAATLAGRTAGRPARRVTAVHFRGPSWESTDDGSLVEAAAVASVPVEGTIAQVLLKATKNRGTGVFGAVSYVQRLATSGGVAPAGTCTDGATAGVPYRALYRFFTPAA
;
A
#
# COMPACT_ATOMS: atom_id res chain seq x y z
N MET A 1 41.78 -15.80 -4.86
CA MET A 1 41.32 -15.77 -3.46
C MET A 1 40.22 -14.73 -3.36
N PRO A 2 38.93 -15.10 -3.49
CA PRO A 2 37.82 -14.19 -3.23
C PRO A 2 37.34 -14.30 -1.78
N VAL A 3 37.13 -13.16 -1.15
CA VAL A 3 36.59 -13.05 0.22
C VAL A 3 35.06 -13.10 0.17
N ASP A 4 34.49 -13.95 1.03
CA ASP A 4 33.07 -14.17 1.26
C ASP A 4 32.49 -13.08 2.18
N PRO A 5 31.42 -12.34 1.79
CA PRO A 5 30.81 -11.31 2.63
C PRO A 5 29.73 -11.82 3.61
N TYR A 6 29.50 -13.13 3.76
CA TYR A 6 28.46 -13.64 4.67
C TYR A 6 29.03 -14.57 5.76
N GLY A 7 29.38 -13.97 6.90
CA GLY A 7 29.66 -14.67 8.16
C GLY A 7 28.38 -15.14 8.88
N PRO A 8 28.49 -16.13 9.80
CA PRO A 8 27.48 -17.17 9.97
C PRO A 8 26.46 -16.92 11.09
N TYR A 9 25.24 -17.37 10.85
CA TYR A 9 24.29 -17.73 11.92
C TYR A 9 24.72 -19.05 12.58
N CYS A 10 24.82 -19.09 13.92
CA CYS A 10 24.24 -20.17 14.74
C CYS A 10 24.50 -20.02 16.27
N ARG A 11 23.43 -20.31 17.05
CA ARG A 11 23.31 -20.62 18.50
C ARG A 11 23.24 -19.37 19.42
N GLU A 12 22.35 -19.28 20.41
CA GLU A 12 21.80 -20.29 21.31
C GLU A 12 20.33 -20.04 21.69
N ALA A 13 19.63 -21.14 21.97
CA ALA A 13 18.34 -21.17 22.65
C ALA A 13 18.58 -21.20 24.16
N VAL A 14 17.86 -20.38 24.92
CA VAL A 14 17.72 -20.53 26.37
C VAL A 14 16.24 -20.46 26.73
N GLN A 15 15.70 -21.61 27.14
CA GLN A 15 14.45 -21.74 27.87
C GLN A 15 14.52 -20.99 29.21
N ALA A 16 13.44 -20.30 29.57
CA ALA A 16 13.17 -19.91 30.94
C ALA A 16 11.71 -20.21 31.27
N GLU A 17 11.55 -21.04 32.30
CA GLU A 17 10.30 -21.57 32.85
C GLU A 17 9.51 -20.47 33.58
N VAL A 18 8.18 -20.53 33.52
CA VAL A 18 7.27 -19.66 34.28
C VAL A 18 6.62 -20.50 35.38
N PRO A 19 6.76 -20.15 36.67
CA PRO A 19 5.98 -20.78 37.72
C PRO A 19 4.64 -20.07 37.94
N HIS A 20 3.60 -20.88 38.11
CA HIS A 20 2.28 -20.47 38.60
C HIS A 20 2.30 -20.34 40.13
N THR A 21 1.74 -19.24 40.66
CA THR A 21 1.21 -19.19 42.03
C THR A 21 0.04 -18.21 42.10
N GLY A 22 -1.07 -18.68 42.67
CA GLY A 22 -2.31 -17.93 42.86
C GLY A 22 -2.27 -16.96 44.04
N GLY A 23 -3.30 -16.12 44.13
CA GLY A 23 -3.54 -15.23 45.26
C GLY A 23 -4.80 -14.39 45.08
N THR A 24 -5.77 -14.62 45.97
CA THR A 24 -7.14 -14.10 45.96
C THR A 24 -7.24 -12.72 46.63
N VAL A 25 -8.10 -11.84 46.07
CA VAL A 25 -8.96 -10.78 46.68
C VAL A 25 -8.43 -9.98 47.89
N THR A 26 -8.48 -8.64 47.79
CA THR A 26 -9.15 -7.77 48.79
C THR A 26 -9.47 -6.38 48.24
N ARG A 27 -10.62 -5.84 48.69
CA ARG A 27 -11.15 -4.49 48.49
C ARG A 27 -10.27 -3.43 49.15
N ASN A 28 -10.27 -2.21 48.60
CA ASN A 28 -10.66 -0.96 49.31
C ASN A 28 -10.40 0.31 48.45
N ALA A 29 -11.40 1.19 48.38
CA ALA A 29 -11.25 2.64 48.19
C ALA A 29 -11.01 3.30 49.57
N PRO A 30 -10.85 4.64 49.78
CA PRO A 30 -11.03 5.79 48.89
C PRO A 30 -10.01 6.98 49.08
N SER A 31 -10.27 8.08 48.36
CA SER A 31 -10.22 9.51 48.80
C SER A 31 -9.13 10.50 48.30
N ARG A 32 -9.62 11.47 47.50
CA ARG A 32 -9.44 12.96 47.55
C ARG A 32 -8.04 13.58 47.25
N PRO A 33 -7.90 14.93 47.12
CA PRO A 33 -8.26 15.78 45.97
C PRO A 33 -7.10 16.69 45.48
N SER A 34 -7.39 17.52 44.47
CA SER A 34 -6.54 18.46 43.69
C SER A 34 -5.68 19.47 44.48
N PRO A 35 -4.71 20.16 43.82
CA PRO A 35 -5.01 21.53 43.38
C PRO A 35 -4.37 21.95 42.03
N ALA A 36 -5.11 22.74 41.24
CA ALA A 36 -4.56 23.53 40.13
C ALA A 36 -4.52 25.01 40.55
N ARG A 37 -3.38 25.67 40.30
CA ARG A 37 -3.10 27.05 40.71
C ARG A 37 -2.56 27.85 39.51
N THR A 38 -3.22 28.99 39.26
CA THR A 38 -2.70 30.30 38.76
C THR A 38 -2.10 30.32 37.34
N TRP A 39 -2.24 31.37 36.51
CA TRP A 39 -2.03 32.82 36.71
C TRP A 39 -2.90 33.65 35.71
N ILE A 40 -3.64 34.70 36.11
CA ILE A 40 -3.31 36.16 36.09
C ILE A 40 -2.72 36.59 34.73
N GLY A 41 -3.22 37.56 33.97
CA GLY A 41 -4.06 38.73 34.26
C GLY A 41 -3.46 39.91 33.48
N ALA A 42 -4.29 40.56 32.66
CA ALA A 42 -3.91 41.60 31.69
C ALA A 42 -3.51 42.94 32.33
N GLY A 43 -2.69 43.72 31.62
CA GLY A 43 -2.41 45.13 31.90
C GLY A 43 -1.92 45.87 30.65
N ALA A 44 -2.65 46.92 30.27
CA ALA A 44 -2.34 47.92 29.22
C ALA A 44 -1.09 48.76 29.60
N VAL A 45 -0.46 49.62 28.77
CA VAL A 45 -0.93 50.82 28.05
C VAL A 45 0.13 51.24 27.00
N ALA A 46 -0.32 51.99 26.00
CA ALA A 46 0.31 52.52 24.80
C ALA A 46 1.58 53.41 24.93
N ALA A 47 2.35 53.48 23.84
CA ALA A 47 2.95 54.72 23.32
C ALA A 47 3.34 54.56 21.83
N ALA A 48 2.95 55.52 21.00
CA ALA A 48 3.28 55.61 19.57
C ALA A 48 4.49 56.53 19.38
N LEU A 49 5.43 56.18 18.49
CA LEU A 49 6.33 57.12 17.80
C LEU A 49 6.74 56.56 16.42
N LEU A 50 7.09 57.52 15.56
CA LEU A 50 7.04 57.53 14.10
C LEU A 50 8.33 57.06 13.40
N VAL A 51 8.13 56.51 12.19
CA VAL A 51 8.96 56.64 10.96
C VAL A 51 10.34 55.95 10.92
N ALA A 52 10.48 54.98 10.01
CA ALA A 52 11.47 55.04 8.92
C ALA A 52 11.15 53.96 7.88
N TRP A 53 11.00 54.37 6.63
CA TRP A 53 10.87 53.48 5.47
C TRP A 53 12.18 52.72 5.26
N GLY A 54 12.15 51.42 5.55
CA GLY A 54 13.15 50.46 5.08
C GLY A 54 12.39 49.31 4.47
N GLY A 55 12.20 49.33 3.15
CA GLY A 55 11.59 48.23 2.42
C GLY A 55 12.49 47.00 2.52
N THR A 56 12.25 46.15 3.51
CA THR A 56 12.67 44.76 3.40
C THR A 56 11.69 44.11 2.43
N ALA A 57 12.18 43.86 1.22
CA ALA A 57 11.53 42.94 0.31
C ALA A 57 11.52 41.57 1.00
N PHE A 58 10.45 41.29 1.76
CA PHE A 58 10.11 39.94 2.14
C PHE A 58 9.78 39.23 0.84
N SER A 59 10.77 38.52 0.30
CA SER A 59 10.54 37.49 -0.71
C SER A 59 9.49 36.55 -0.14
N GLN A 60 8.25 36.74 -0.58
CA GLN A 60 7.20 35.73 -0.41
C GLN A 60 7.67 34.54 -1.25
N GLU A 61 8.40 33.62 -0.63
CA GLU A 61 8.63 32.30 -1.18
C GLU A 61 7.25 31.71 -1.46
N ARG A 62 6.85 31.71 -2.73
CA ARG A 62 5.66 31.00 -3.17
C ARG A 62 5.85 29.57 -2.67
N PRO A 63 4.98 29.03 -1.81
CA PRO A 63 5.03 27.62 -1.52
C PRO A 63 4.97 26.91 -2.88
N ALA A 64 6.00 26.10 -3.15
CA ALA A 64 6.01 25.26 -4.33
C ALA A 64 4.66 24.56 -4.36
N ALA A 65 3.91 24.74 -5.44
CA ALA A 65 2.65 24.03 -5.61
C ALA A 65 2.97 22.56 -5.42
N GLN A 66 2.53 21.98 -4.31
CA GLN A 66 2.59 20.55 -4.08
C GLN A 66 1.81 19.98 -5.27
N ALA A 67 2.52 19.36 -6.22
CA ALA A 67 1.86 18.56 -7.23
C ALA A 67 1.12 17.48 -6.43
N ALA A 68 -0.19 17.65 -6.27
CA ALA A 68 -1.01 16.62 -5.70
C ALA A 68 -0.79 15.38 -6.57
N ASP A 69 -0.21 14.32 -5.98
CA ASP A 69 -0.17 13.03 -6.64
C ASP A 69 -1.57 12.77 -7.18
N PRO A 70 -1.74 12.52 -8.49
CA PRO A 70 -3.07 12.40 -9.05
C PRO A 70 -3.71 11.21 -8.37
N ALA A 71 -4.67 11.43 -7.46
CA ALA A 71 -5.24 10.33 -6.68
C ALA A 71 -5.74 9.22 -7.61
N ALA A 72 -5.68 7.97 -7.14
CA ALA A 72 -6.29 6.85 -7.85
C ALA A 72 -7.76 7.20 -8.15
N ALA A 73 -8.20 7.03 -9.40
CA ALA A 73 -9.62 7.13 -9.72
C ALA A 73 -10.37 6.17 -8.79
N PRO A 74 -11.49 6.60 -8.18
CA PRO A 74 -12.22 5.75 -7.25
C PRO A 74 -12.63 4.46 -7.94
N GLU A 75 -12.67 3.35 -7.21
CA GLU A 75 -13.10 2.03 -7.73
C GLU A 75 -14.39 2.13 -8.57
N ALA A 76 -15.35 2.94 -8.12
CA ALA A 76 -16.61 3.18 -8.82
C ALA A 76 -16.47 3.76 -10.24
N ALA A 77 -15.36 4.45 -10.55
CA ALA A 77 -15.11 5.03 -11.87
C ALA A 77 -14.87 3.95 -12.94
N TYR A 78 -14.57 2.70 -12.56
CA TYR A 78 -14.35 1.60 -13.49
C TYR A 78 -15.64 0.93 -13.98
N GLY A 79 -16.80 1.26 -13.39
CA GLY A 79 -18.08 0.64 -13.76
C GLY A 79 -18.05 -0.88 -13.65
N THR A 80 -18.81 -1.57 -14.51
CA THR A 80 -18.69 -3.03 -14.68
C THR A 80 -17.55 -3.31 -15.65
N PRO A 81 -16.42 -3.91 -15.21
CA PRO A 81 -15.31 -4.18 -16.09
C PRO A 81 -15.68 -5.27 -17.10
N ASP A 82 -15.28 -5.08 -18.35
CA ASP A 82 -15.26 -6.15 -19.34
C ASP A 82 -14.20 -7.19 -18.94
N VAL A 83 -14.57 -8.46 -18.93
CA VAL A 83 -13.71 -9.56 -18.47
C VAL A 83 -13.55 -10.56 -19.61
N PRO A 84 -12.37 -10.65 -20.24
CA PRO A 84 -12.09 -11.71 -21.20
C PRO A 84 -12.34 -13.08 -20.59
N GLY A 85 -12.97 -13.99 -21.33
CA GLY A 85 -13.37 -15.31 -20.82
C GLY A 85 -12.22 -16.13 -20.20
N THR A 86 -11.00 -16.01 -20.75
CA THR A 86 -9.79 -16.65 -20.24
C THR A 86 -9.32 -16.11 -18.89
N LEU A 87 -9.80 -14.93 -18.48
CA LEU A 87 -9.46 -14.31 -17.21
C LEU A 87 -10.52 -14.55 -16.13
N VAL A 88 -11.59 -15.28 -16.43
CA VAL A 88 -12.61 -15.66 -15.44
C VAL A 88 -12.03 -16.76 -14.54
N PRO A 89 -12.08 -16.62 -13.19
CA PRO A 89 -11.69 -17.69 -12.29
C PRO A 89 -12.53 -18.95 -12.55
N PRO A 90 -12.00 -20.15 -12.28
CA PRO A 90 -12.80 -21.37 -12.37
C PRO A 90 -14.09 -21.30 -11.54
N PRO A 91 -15.09 -22.15 -11.83
CA PRO A 91 -16.26 -22.30 -10.97
C PRO A 91 -15.89 -22.58 -9.52
N GLY A 92 -16.71 -22.11 -8.57
CA GLY A 92 -16.46 -22.29 -7.13
C GLY A 92 -15.63 -21.18 -6.49
N HIS A 93 -15.38 -20.07 -7.20
CA HIS A 93 -14.70 -18.89 -6.68
C HIS A 93 -15.61 -17.66 -6.76
N VAL A 94 -15.74 -16.92 -5.66
CA VAL A 94 -16.65 -15.78 -5.51
C VAL A 94 -15.88 -14.49 -5.23
N LEU A 95 -16.38 -13.37 -5.76
CA LEU A 95 -15.78 -12.05 -5.56
C LEU A 95 -15.82 -11.67 -4.08
N SER A 96 -14.68 -11.40 -3.47
CA SER A 96 -14.56 -10.96 -2.07
C SER A 96 -14.29 -9.46 -1.93
N ALA A 97 -13.49 -8.89 -2.83
CA ALA A 97 -13.17 -7.47 -2.85
C ALA A 97 -12.81 -6.99 -4.26
N THR A 98 -12.95 -5.68 -4.48
CA THR A 98 -12.49 -4.98 -5.68
C THR A 98 -11.74 -3.74 -5.23
N ALA A 99 -10.65 -3.38 -5.92
CA ALA A 99 -9.85 -2.21 -5.59
C ALA A 99 -9.17 -1.61 -6.82
N ALA A 100 -9.27 -0.29 -6.97
CA ALA A 100 -8.50 0.45 -7.96
C ALA A 100 -7.06 0.61 -7.49
N ALA A 101 -6.12 0.38 -8.40
CA ALA A 101 -4.70 0.55 -8.16
C ALA A 101 -4.13 1.73 -8.93
N GLN A 102 -3.14 2.37 -8.32
CA GLN A 102 -2.25 3.32 -8.99
C GLN A 102 -0.83 3.11 -8.49
N GLY A 103 0.12 3.14 -9.41
CA GLY A 103 1.52 3.00 -9.08
C GLY A 103 2.43 3.07 -10.29
N VAL A 104 3.57 2.39 -10.20
CA VAL A 104 4.56 2.30 -11.26
C VAL A 104 4.92 0.84 -11.53
N GLN A 105 5.24 0.55 -12.79
CA GLN A 105 6.05 -0.60 -13.15
C GLN A 105 7.50 -0.17 -13.22
N VAL A 106 8.35 -0.75 -12.39
CA VAL A 106 9.77 -0.46 -12.37
C VAL A 106 10.46 -1.39 -13.35
N TYR A 107 11.15 -0.83 -14.31
CA TYR A 107 11.99 -1.54 -15.28
C TYR A 107 13.46 -1.35 -14.96
N ARG A 108 14.26 -2.36 -15.25
CA ARG A 108 15.73 -2.30 -15.21
C ARG A 108 16.30 -2.64 -16.58
N CYS A 109 17.30 -1.87 -16.98
CA CYS A 109 18.04 -2.13 -18.21
C CYS A 109 19.14 -3.15 -17.98
N ALA A 110 19.21 -4.17 -18.84
CA ALA A 110 20.33 -5.08 -18.95
C ALA A 110 20.58 -5.42 -20.42
N SER A 111 21.85 -5.37 -20.84
CA SER A 111 22.26 -5.62 -22.22
C SER A 111 21.52 -4.74 -23.23
N GLY A 112 21.28 -3.48 -22.87
CA GLY A 112 20.56 -2.51 -23.70
C GLY A 112 19.05 -2.70 -23.79
N ALA A 113 18.47 -3.66 -23.04
CA ALA A 113 17.05 -3.98 -23.07
C ALA A 113 16.36 -3.79 -21.71
N TRP A 114 15.15 -3.23 -21.74
CA TRP A 114 14.31 -3.09 -20.55
C TRP A 114 13.68 -4.43 -20.15
N SER A 115 13.77 -4.76 -18.86
CA SER A 115 13.10 -5.90 -18.25
C SER A 115 12.30 -5.45 -17.03
N LEU A 116 11.13 -6.06 -16.80
CA LEU A 116 10.32 -5.73 -15.63
C LEU A 116 11.06 -6.17 -14.35
N LEU A 117 11.33 -5.22 -13.47
CA LEU A 117 11.95 -5.48 -12.18
C LEU A 117 10.89 -5.81 -11.12
N GLU A 118 9.90 -4.93 -10.95
CA GLU A 118 8.78 -5.10 -10.01
C GLU A 118 7.68 -4.05 -10.20
N PRO A 119 6.43 -4.36 -9.82
CA PRO A 119 5.40 -3.35 -9.60
C PRO A 119 5.58 -2.69 -8.22
N ALA A 120 5.10 -1.46 -8.09
CA ALA A 120 4.85 -0.80 -6.81
C ALA A 120 3.58 0.04 -6.94
N ALA A 121 2.51 -0.30 -6.20
CA ALA A 121 1.25 0.42 -6.27
C ALA A 121 0.50 0.45 -4.94
N THR A 122 -0.36 1.44 -4.78
CA THR A 122 -1.38 1.49 -3.71
C THR A 122 -2.74 1.12 -4.29
N LEU A 123 -3.57 0.51 -3.46
CA LEU A 123 -4.91 0.05 -3.81
C LEU A 123 -5.94 0.66 -2.86
N ALA A 124 -7.08 1.06 -3.41
CA ALA A 124 -8.24 1.52 -2.65
C ALA A 124 -9.54 0.96 -3.25
N GLY A 125 -10.40 0.42 -2.40
CA GLY A 125 -11.69 -0.11 -2.83
C GLY A 125 -12.53 -0.66 -1.68
N ARG A 126 -13.34 -1.68 -1.98
CA ARG A 126 -14.34 -2.24 -1.05
C ARG A 126 -14.49 -3.76 -1.16
N THR A 127 -14.93 -4.36 -0.06
CA THR A 127 -15.40 -5.75 -0.05
C THR A 127 -16.76 -5.88 -0.75
N ALA A 128 -17.02 -7.03 -1.36
CA ALA A 128 -18.27 -7.32 -2.08
C ALA A 128 -19.45 -7.68 -1.14
N GLY A 129 -19.17 -7.99 0.12
CA GLY A 129 -20.18 -8.32 1.13
C GLY A 129 -21.05 -7.13 1.56
N ARG A 130 -22.13 -7.39 2.30
CA ARG A 130 -22.96 -6.36 2.93
C ARG A 130 -22.89 -6.47 4.47
N PRO A 131 -22.53 -5.39 5.19
CA PRO A 131 -22.10 -4.10 4.68
C PRO A 131 -20.72 -4.17 4.00
N ALA A 132 -20.55 -3.40 2.92
CA ALA A 132 -19.28 -3.29 2.22
C ALA A 132 -18.28 -2.50 3.09
N ARG A 133 -17.09 -3.07 3.28
CA ARG A 133 -16.01 -2.48 4.08
C ARG A 133 -14.94 -1.91 3.16
N ARG A 134 -14.27 -0.85 3.59
CA ARG A 134 -13.13 -0.28 2.86
C ARG A 134 -11.99 -1.31 2.81
N VAL A 135 -11.25 -1.28 1.71
CA VAL A 135 -10.00 -2.02 1.51
C VAL A 135 -8.94 -1.04 1.10
N THR A 136 -7.83 -0.99 1.83
CA THR A 136 -6.59 -0.41 1.33
C THR A 136 -5.42 -1.36 1.45
N ALA A 137 -4.57 -1.35 0.43
CA ALA A 137 -3.48 -2.28 0.30
C ALA A 137 -2.30 -1.69 -0.48
N VAL A 138 -1.16 -2.33 -0.34
CA VAL A 138 0.01 -2.14 -1.20
C VAL A 138 0.20 -3.35 -2.10
N HIS A 139 0.65 -3.12 -3.33
CA HIS A 139 1.04 -4.15 -4.28
C HIS A 139 2.51 -4.01 -4.64
N PHE A 140 3.22 -5.14 -4.61
CA PHE A 140 4.67 -5.19 -4.82
C PHE A 140 5.11 -6.51 -5.47
N ARG A 141 6.43 -6.69 -5.64
CA ARG A 141 7.09 -7.88 -6.18
C ARG A 141 6.47 -9.20 -5.66
N GLY A 142 6.45 -10.22 -6.51
CA GLY A 142 6.00 -11.57 -6.13
C GLY A 142 4.65 -11.98 -6.71
N PRO A 143 4.10 -11.22 -7.66
CA PRO A 143 3.10 -10.19 -7.34
C PRO A 143 2.34 -10.46 -6.02
N SER A 144 2.39 -9.50 -5.11
CA SER A 144 1.86 -9.62 -3.75
C SER A 144 0.92 -8.47 -3.43
N TRP A 145 -0.10 -8.71 -2.59
CA TRP A 145 -0.98 -7.67 -2.05
C TRP A 145 -1.04 -7.80 -0.54
N GLU A 146 -0.76 -6.71 0.17
CA GLU A 146 -0.84 -6.65 1.63
C GLU A 146 -1.81 -5.55 2.05
N SER A 147 -2.78 -5.92 2.86
CA SER A 147 -3.75 -5.00 3.45
C SER A 147 -3.06 -4.12 4.48
N THR A 148 -3.21 -2.81 4.33
CA THR A 148 -2.69 -1.84 5.32
C THR A 148 -3.58 -1.74 6.55
N ASP A 149 -4.80 -2.29 6.49
CA ASP A 149 -5.77 -2.20 7.57
C ASP A 149 -5.68 -3.41 8.53
N ASP A 150 -5.34 -4.60 8.02
CA ASP A 150 -5.31 -5.85 8.82
C ASP A 150 -4.05 -6.71 8.65
N GLY A 151 -3.09 -6.30 7.80
CA GLY A 151 -1.82 -7.01 7.58
C GLY A 151 -1.95 -8.36 6.85
N SER A 152 -3.16 -8.74 6.42
CA SER A 152 -3.35 -9.93 5.60
C SER A 152 -2.70 -9.76 4.24
N LEU A 153 -2.14 -10.84 3.72
CA LEU A 153 -1.36 -10.84 2.48
C LEU A 153 -1.72 -12.02 1.59
N VAL A 154 -1.70 -11.79 0.28
CA VAL A 154 -1.73 -12.83 -0.74
C VAL A 154 -0.59 -12.62 -1.74
N GLU A 155 0.18 -13.69 -1.98
CA GLU A 155 1.11 -13.84 -3.11
C GLU A 155 0.41 -14.67 -4.20
N ALA A 156 0.66 -14.38 -5.47
CA ALA A 156 0.02 -15.11 -6.57
C ALA A 156 0.93 -15.26 -7.80
N ALA A 157 0.60 -16.22 -8.66
CA ALA A 157 1.25 -16.42 -9.95
C ALA A 157 0.24 -16.30 -11.09
N ALA A 158 0.64 -15.67 -12.19
CA ALA A 158 -0.22 -15.55 -13.37
C ALA A 158 -0.50 -16.93 -13.98
N VAL A 159 -1.76 -17.21 -14.26
CA VAL A 159 -2.23 -18.45 -14.92
C VAL A 159 -2.89 -18.19 -16.27
N ALA A 160 -3.29 -16.94 -16.53
CA ALA A 160 -3.71 -16.47 -17.84
C ALA A 160 -3.36 -15.00 -18.03
N SER A 161 -3.12 -14.60 -19.27
CA SER A 161 -2.74 -13.24 -19.65
C SER A 161 -3.41 -12.86 -20.97
N VAL A 162 -3.94 -11.65 -21.04
CA VAL A 162 -4.50 -11.04 -22.25
C VAL A 162 -3.79 -9.70 -22.48
N PRO A 163 -3.00 -9.56 -23.56
CA PRO A 163 -2.38 -8.29 -23.92
C PRO A 163 -3.42 -7.20 -24.16
N VAL A 164 -3.06 -5.96 -23.80
CA VAL A 164 -3.83 -4.75 -24.13
C VAL A 164 -2.86 -3.78 -24.78
N GLU A 165 -3.25 -3.22 -25.93
CA GLU A 165 -2.39 -2.30 -26.66
C GLU A 165 -2.03 -1.07 -25.81
N GLY A 166 -0.74 -0.76 -25.74
CA GLY A 166 -0.24 0.42 -25.03
C GLY A 166 -0.31 0.35 -23.50
N THR A 167 -0.68 -0.78 -22.90
CA THR A 167 -0.80 -0.93 -21.45
C THR A 167 -0.25 -2.28 -20.97
N ILE A 168 -0.04 -2.42 -19.65
CA ILE A 168 0.26 -3.74 -19.08
C ILE A 168 -0.88 -4.72 -19.32
N ALA A 169 -0.54 -6.00 -19.50
CA ALA A 169 -1.54 -7.04 -19.75
C ALA A 169 -2.55 -7.18 -18.60
N GLN A 170 -3.78 -7.51 -18.98
CA GLN A 170 -4.78 -8.03 -18.06
C GLN A 170 -4.42 -9.47 -17.73
N VAL A 171 -4.59 -9.86 -16.46
CA VAL A 171 -4.14 -11.18 -16.00
C VAL A 171 -5.11 -11.77 -15.00
N LEU A 172 -5.18 -13.10 -15.01
CA LEU A 172 -5.72 -13.90 -13.92
C LEU A 172 -4.54 -14.53 -13.21
N LEU A 173 -4.47 -14.34 -11.90
CA LEU A 173 -3.47 -14.94 -11.03
C LEU A 173 -4.11 -15.89 -10.05
N LYS A 174 -3.45 -17.01 -9.78
CA LYS A 174 -3.82 -17.98 -8.75
C LYS A 174 -2.96 -17.74 -7.51
N ALA A 175 -3.59 -17.69 -6.34
CA ALA A 175 -2.89 -17.54 -5.08
C ALA A 175 -1.91 -18.70 -4.88
N THR A 176 -0.69 -18.36 -4.46
CA THR A 176 0.38 -19.32 -4.14
C THR A 176 0.61 -19.40 -2.64
N LYS A 177 0.36 -18.31 -1.93
CA LYS A 177 0.52 -18.23 -0.48
C LYS A 177 -0.35 -17.11 0.08
N ASN A 178 -0.91 -17.36 1.26
CA ASN A 178 -1.68 -16.39 2.02
C ASN A 178 -1.15 -16.28 3.44
N ARG A 179 -1.33 -15.12 4.05
CA ARG A 179 -1.01 -14.85 5.45
C ARG A 179 -2.11 -14.01 6.09
N GLY A 180 -2.40 -14.30 7.35
CA GLY A 180 -3.43 -13.59 8.13
C GLY A 180 -4.85 -14.04 7.78
N THR A 181 -5.81 -13.59 8.58
CA THR A 181 -7.24 -13.96 8.45
C THR A 181 -8.10 -12.84 7.87
N GLY A 182 -7.46 -11.75 7.45
CA GLY A 182 -8.11 -10.54 6.93
C GLY A 182 -8.58 -10.65 5.48
N VAL A 183 -8.76 -9.49 4.83
CA VAL A 183 -9.31 -9.38 3.47
C VAL A 183 -8.60 -10.25 2.42
N PHE A 184 -7.30 -10.50 2.59
CA PHE A 184 -6.52 -11.34 1.68
C PHE A 184 -6.25 -12.76 2.18
N GLY A 185 -6.66 -13.10 3.40
CA GLY A 185 -6.34 -14.37 4.05
C GLY A 185 -6.88 -15.62 3.34
N ALA A 186 -8.03 -15.49 2.67
CA ALA A 186 -8.69 -16.59 1.95
C ALA A 186 -8.69 -16.42 0.42
N VAL A 187 -7.97 -15.42 -0.10
CA VAL A 187 -7.94 -15.16 -1.55
C VAL A 187 -7.32 -16.34 -2.29
N SER A 188 -8.00 -16.78 -3.32
CA SER A 188 -7.65 -17.92 -4.18
C SER A 188 -7.30 -17.50 -5.60
N TYR A 189 -7.93 -16.42 -6.10
CA TYR A 189 -7.61 -15.82 -7.39
C TYR A 189 -7.63 -14.30 -7.31
N VAL A 190 -6.81 -13.68 -8.15
CA VAL A 190 -6.77 -12.23 -8.36
C VAL A 190 -6.91 -11.96 -9.85
N GLN A 191 -7.80 -11.06 -10.23
CA GLN A 191 -7.83 -10.50 -11.59
C GLN A 191 -7.20 -9.12 -11.57
N ARG A 192 -6.42 -8.80 -12.61
CA ARG A 192 -6.02 -7.43 -12.97
C ARG A 192 -6.68 -7.08 -14.30
N LEU A 193 -7.53 -6.07 -14.30
CA LEU A 193 -8.36 -5.65 -15.41
C LEU A 193 -8.23 -4.14 -15.65
N ALA A 194 -8.84 -3.64 -16.72
CA ALA A 194 -8.95 -2.21 -17.03
C ALA A 194 -7.60 -1.47 -16.87
N THR A 195 -6.56 -2.03 -17.48
CA THR A 195 -5.17 -1.58 -17.33
C THR A 195 -4.90 -0.35 -18.19
N SER A 196 -4.09 0.58 -17.67
CA SER A 196 -3.57 1.73 -18.42
C SER A 196 -2.11 1.99 -18.06
N GLY A 197 -1.30 2.36 -19.06
CA GLY A 197 0.13 2.65 -18.89
C GLY A 197 0.96 1.44 -18.45
N GLY A 198 2.12 1.71 -17.86
CA GLY A 198 3.03 0.73 -17.27
C GLY A 198 3.83 -0.12 -18.25
N VAL A 199 3.80 0.15 -19.55
CA VAL A 199 4.64 -0.56 -20.54
C VAL A 199 6.09 -0.12 -20.42
N ALA A 200 7.03 -1.02 -20.73
CA ALA A 200 8.46 -0.68 -20.77
C ALA A 200 8.71 0.56 -21.67
N PRO A 201 9.67 1.43 -21.32
CA PRO A 201 10.06 2.51 -22.23
C PRO A 201 10.50 1.95 -23.59
N ALA A 202 10.20 2.67 -24.67
CA ALA A 202 10.62 2.29 -26.00
C ALA A 202 12.12 2.49 -26.20
N GLY A 203 12.71 1.72 -27.11
CA GLY A 203 14.12 1.85 -27.53
C GLY A 203 15.13 1.18 -26.59
N THR A 204 16.41 1.36 -26.92
CA THR A 204 17.54 0.85 -26.13
C THR A 204 17.75 1.66 -24.86
N CYS A 205 18.43 1.08 -23.88
CA CYS A 205 18.72 1.73 -22.61
C CYS A 205 20.17 1.56 -22.17
N THR A 206 20.58 2.32 -21.16
CA THR A 206 21.91 2.18 -20.54
C THR A 206 21.85 1.11 -19.46
N ASP A 207 22.75 0.13 -19.50
CA ASP A 207 22.82 -0.95 -18.51
C ASP A 207 22.87 -0.41 -17.08
N GLY A 208 22.05 -1.00 -16.21
CA GLY A 208 21.89 -0.57 -14.82
C GLY A 208 20.88 0.57 -14.61
N ALA A 209 20.44 1.26 -15.66
CA ALA A 209 19.38 2.27 -15.55
C ALA A 209 18.07 1.64 -15.06
N THR A 210 17.29 2.43 -14.32
CA THR A 210 15.93 2.09 -13.89
C THR A 210 14.93 3.12 -14.41
N ALA A 211 13.70 2.68 -14.66
CA ALA A 211 12.61 3.54 -15.08
C ALA A 211 11.30 3.12 -14.40
N GLY A 212 10.66 4.03 -13.68
CA GLY A 212 9.31 3.84 -13.16
C GLY A 212 8.29 4.34 -14.18
N VAL A 213 7.48 3.46 -14.75
CA VAL A 213 6.42 3.82 -15.70
C VAL A 213 5.07 3.80 -15.00
N PRO A 214 4.34 4.92 -14.89
CA PRO A 214 3.06 4.97 -14.21
C PRO A 214 2.03 4.02 -14.82
N TYR A 215 1.23 3.39 -13.98
CA TYR A 215 0.12 2.55 -14.39
C TYR A 215 -1.08 2.66 -13.45
N ARG A 216 -2.26 2.33 -13.99
CA ARG A 216 -3.49 2.09 -13.23
C ARG A 216 -4.12 0.76 -13.63
N ALA A 217 -4.86 0.15 -12.72
CA ALA A 217 -5.61 -1.07 -12.99
C ALA A 217 -6.76 -1.24 -11.99
N LEU A 218 -7.74 -2.09 -12.33
CA LEU A 218 -8.72 -2.61 -11.39
C LEU A 218 -8.31 -4.01 -10.95
N TYR A 219 -8.18 -4.23 -9.65
CA TYR A 219 -7.97 -5.55 -9.07
C TYR A 219 -9.27 -6.11 -8.49
N ARG A 220 -9.54 -7.38 -8.76
CA ARG A 220 -10.65 -8.13 -8.15
C ARG A 220 -10.10 -9.36 -7.46
N PHE A 221 -10.50 -9.56 -6.22
CA PHE A 221 -10.04 -10.64 -5.36
C PHE A 221 -11.16 -11.65 -5.18
N PHE A 222 -10.83 -12.94 -5.25
CA PHE A 222 -11.80 -14.02 -5.19
C PHE A 222 -11.42 -15.03 -4.11
N THR A 223 -12.38 -15.50 -3.34
CA THR A 223 -12.21 -16.59 -2.37
C THR A 223 -12.92 -17.84 -2.89
N PRO A 224 -12.60 -19.05 -2.39
CA PRO A 224 -13.47 -20.20 -2.59
C PRO A 224 -14.88 -19.87 -2.11
N ALA A 225 -15.89 -20.39 -2.80
CA ALA A 225 -17.26 -20.40 -2.30
C ALA A 225 -17.32 -21.20 -1.00
N ALA A 226 -18.17 -20.76 -0.07
CA ALA A 226 -18.44 -21.47 1.18
C ALA A 226 -19.28 -22.74 0.94
#